data_AF-A0A507D8P5-F1
#
_entry.id   AF-A0A507D8P5-F1
#
_cell.length_a   1.000
_cell.length_b   1.000
_cell.length_c   1.000
_cell.angle_alpha   90.00
_cell.angle_beta   90.00
_cell.angle_gamma   90.00
#
_symmetry.space_group_name_H-M   'P 1'
#
loop_
_entity.id
_entity.type
_entity.pdbx_description
1 polymer ?
#
loop_
_entity_poly.entity_id
_entity_poly.type
_entity_poly.pdbx_seq_one_letter_code
_entity_poly.pdbx_strand_id
1 'polypeptide(L)'
;MDIYHGWIKELKKRLANMIVPAVIENQSLPGYICKQSGGIWGKWGAKSATSSQFTIEQLLNFLSKLSKTMRCYYMEDSMTRQILTELLRVIGVSAFNHLLVRKNFCTWKRGVQIQYNVSRLEEWCTTHGIAEATLHLQQLLQAAKLLTLNKTSPQDIETIFDVCFLLNPTQIKKLLSLYYAADFDSPLSPELLKIVANRALLNEKSDTLLLDLDLGPDFTKPNIRPVEYIDRFIPAWISLPNIAVVAAGN
;
A
#
# COMPACT_ATOMS: atom_id res chain seq x y z
N MET A 1 7.04 -25.07 1.02
CA MET A 1 6.14 -23.89 0.93
C MET A 1 6.11 -23.12 2.24
N ASP A 2 6.22 -23.81 3.38
CA ASP A 2 6.09 -23.21 4.71
C ASP A 2 7.14 -22.12 5.02
N ILE A 3 8.37 -22.25 4.49
CA ILE A 3 9.42 -21.22 4.67
C ILE A 3 9.03 -19.91 3.95
N TYR A 4 8.54 -19.98 2.71
CA TYR A 4 8.08 -18.79 1.99
C TYR A 4 6.88 -18.16 2.69
N HIS A 5 5.90 -18.96 3.10
CA HIS A 5 4.74 -18.46 3.85
C HIS A 5 5.15 -17.79 5.17
N GLY A 6 6.06 -18.40 5.93
CA GLY A 6 6.61 -17.83 7.16
C GLY A 6 7.35 -16.52 6.91
N TRP A 7 8.16 -16.46 5.85
CA TRP A 7 8.89 -15.25 5.48
C TRP A 7 7.96 -14.12 5.03
N ILE A 8 6.98 -14.41 4.18
CA ILE A 8 5.97 -13.44 3.73
C ILE A 8 5.16 -12.93 4.92
N LYS A 9 4.77 -13.78 5.86
CA LYS A 9 4.06 -13.37 7.08
C LYS A 9 4.88 -12.35 7.87
N GLU A 10 6.18 -12.58 8.03
CA GLU A 10 7.07 -11.65 8.73
C GLU A 10 7.31 -10.35 7.93
N LEU A 11 7.43 -10.44 6.60
CA LEU A 11 7.51 -9.26 5.73
C LEU A 11 6.25 -8.40 5.82
N LYS A 12 5.06 -9.02 5.78
CA LYS A 12 3.77 -8.35 5.97
C LYS A 12 3.72 -7.62 7.32
N LYS A 13 4.18 -8.25 8.40
CA LYS A 13 4.23 -7.64 9.74
C LYS A 13 5.15 -6.41 9.77
N ARG A 14 6.32 -6.48 9.15
CA ARG A 14 7.23 -5.32 9.04
C ARG A 14 6.61 -4.21 8.21
N LEU A 15 6.01 -4.56 7.08
CA LEU A 15 5.36 -3.63 6.17
C LEU A 15 4.18 -2.90 6.83
N ALA A 16 3.38 -3.59 7.65
CA ALA A 16 2.24 -3.02 8.35
C ALA A 16 2.59 -1.77 9.18
N ASN A 17 3.79 -1.74 9.78
CA ASN A 17 4.27 -0.59 10.55
C ASN A 17 4.74 0.58 9.67
N MET A 18 5.01 0.34 8.39
CA MET A 18 5.51 1.34 7.45
C MET A 18 4.41 1.93 6.56
N ILE A 19 3.40 1.13 6.17
CA ILE A 19 2.40 1.52 5.15
C ILE A 19 1.68 2.80 5.53
N VAL A 20 1.06 2.84 6.70
CA VAL A 20 0.24 3.98 7.11
C VAL A 20 1.10 5.24 7.28
N PRO A 21 2.22 5.21 8.02
CA PRO A 21 3.07 6.39 8.13
C PRO A 21 3.61 6.87 6.77
N ALA A 22 4.08 5.97 5.91
CA ALA A 22 4.73 6.32 4.64
C ALA A 22 3.76 6.76 3.54
N VAL A 23 2.67 6.02 3.34
CA VAL A 23 1.76 6.20 2.19
C VAL A 23 0.63 7.18 2.53
N ILE A 24 0.15 7.16 3.78
CA ILE A 24 -1.04 7.92 4.19
C ILE A 24 -0.65 9.17 4.99
N GLU A 25 0.17 9.04 6.03
CA GLU A 25 0.37 10.13 7.00
C GLU A 25 1.45 11.13 6.61
N ASN A 26 2.56 10.67 6.05
CA ASN A 26 3.68 11.51 5.67
C ASN A 26 3.26 12.52 4.58
N GLN A 27 3.75 13.75 4.71
CA GLN A 27 3.42 14.86 3.83
C GLN A 27 4.69 15.32 3.12
N SER A 28 5.08 14.59 2.08
CA SER A 28 6.34 14.82 1.36
C SER A 28 6.28 16.04 0.43
N LEU A 29 5.10 16.43 -0.07
CA LEU A 29 4.97 17.58 -0.97
C LEU A 29 4.96 18.93 -0.21
N PRO A 30 5.97 19.80 -0.41
CA PRO A 30 5.95 21.17 0.11
C PRO A 30 4.77 21.95 -0.50
N GLY A 31 4.09 22.77 0.30
CA GLY A 31 2.91 23.54 -0.13
C GLY A 31 1.57 22.82 0.03
N TYR A 32 1.57 21.49 0.15
CA TYR A 32 0.38 20.67 0.38
C TYR A 32 0.29 20.11 1.79
N ILE A 33 0.98 20.77 2.74
CA ILE A 33 0.97 20.36 4.14
C ILE A 33 -0.34 20.81 4.79
N CYS A 34 -1.10 19.85 5.32
CA CYS A 34 -2.24 20.06 6.19
C CYS A 34 -1.73 20.45 7.58
N LYS A 35 -2.10 21.64 8.05
CA LYS A 35 -2.03 21.97 9.47
C LYS A 35 -3.19 21.24 10.14
N GLN A 36 -2.90 20.30 11.03
CA GLN A 36 -3.94 19.63 11.80
C GLN A 36 -4.73 20.71 12.54
N SER A 37 -6.05 20.80 12.32
CA SER A 37 -6.89 21.78 13.01
C SER A 37 -6.82 21.48 14.51
N GLY A 38 -6.11 22.32 15.24
CA GLY A 38 -5.83 22.17 16.66
C GLY A 38 -7.09 22.41 17.48
N GLY A 39 -7.86 21.36 17.71
CA GLY A 39 -8.70 21.28 18.91
C GLY A 39 -7.83 21.31 20.17
N ILE A 40 -8.43 21.68 21.30
CA ILE A 40 -7.81 21.96 22.62
C ILE A 40 -6.75 20.91 23.07
N TRP A 41 -6.82 19.68 22.55
CA TRP A 41 -5.81 18.63 22.71
C TRP A 41 -4.42 18.92 22.14
N GLY A 42 -4.28 19.88 21.22
CA GLY A 42 -2.99 20.28 20.65
C GLY A 42 -2.06 21.05 21.59
N LYS A 43 -2.56 21.54 22.74
CA LYS A 43 -1.76 22.36 23.68
C LYS A 43 -1.15 21.58 24.85
N TRP A 44 -1.70 20.42 25.22
CA TRP A 44 -1.15 19.59 26.32
C TRP A 44 -0.32 18.40 25.83
N GLY A 45 -0.37 18.10 24.53
CA GLY A 45 0.42 17.04 23.88
C GLY A 45 1.65 17.52 23.10
N ALA A 46 2.06 18.79 23.23
CA ALA A 46 3.16 19.39 22.48
C ALA A 46 4.57 18.91 22.90
N LYS A 47 4.68 17.64 23.28
CA LYS A 47 5.91 16.85 23.36
C LYS A 47 5.78 15.53 22.59
N SER A 48 5.03 15.48 21.48
CA SER A 48 5.17 14.43 20.47
C SER A 48 4.36 14.76 19.21
N ALA A 49 4.76 15.80 18.46
CA ALA A 49 4.54 15.73 17.03
C ALA A 49 5.58 14.74 16.49
N THR A 50 5.36 13.45 16.70
CA THR A 50 6.12 12.40 16.00
C THR A 50 5.97 12.71 14.53
N SER A 51 7.05 13.19 13.91
CA SER A 51 7.27 13.01 12.49
C SER A 51 6.83 11.58 12.17
N SER A 52 5.98 11.41 11.16
CA SER A 52 5.65 10.08 10.62
C SER A 52 6.96 9.31 10.50
N GLN A 53 7.12 8.22 11.27
CA GLN A 53 8.42 7.55 11.40
C GLN A 53 8.95 7.03 10.05
N PHE A 54 8.04 6.79 9.10
CA PHE A 54 8.35 6.36 7.75
C PHE A 54 7.86 7.37 6.71
N THR A 55 8.72 7.64 5.72
CA THR A 55 8.40 8.35 4.48
C THR A 55 8.19 7.38 3.32
N ILE A 56 7.62 7.85 2.21
CA ILE A 56 7.52 7.05 0.99
C ILE A 56 8.89 6.56 0.53
N GLU A 57 9.92 7.39 0.60
CA GLU A 57 11.30 7.02 0.23
C GLU A 57 11.87 5.92 1.13
N GLN A 58 11.54 5.88 2.43
CA GLN A 58 11.96 4.79 3.31
C GLN A 58 11.24 3.48 2.99
N LEU A 59 9.96 3.53 2.61
CA LEU A 59 9.21 2.37 2.13
C LEU A 59 9.80 1.83 0.83
N LEU A 60 10.07 2.69 -0.15
CA LEU A 60 10.71 2.30 -1.41
C LEU A 60 12.10 1.71 -1.18
N ASN A 61 12.90 2.31 -0.30
CA ASN A 61 14.21 1.77 0.07
C ASN A 61 14.12 0.39 0.71
N PHE A 62 13.10 0.12 1.52
CA PHE A 62 12.87 -1.21 2.08
C PHE A 62 12.55 -2.23 0.97
N LEU A 63 11.64 -1.90 0.06
CA LEU A 63 11.29 -2.76 -1.08
C LEU A 63 12.48 -3.02 -2.00
N SER A 64 13.28 -1.99 -2.32
CA SER A 64 14.50 -2.10 -3.13
C SER A 64 15.54 -2.99 -2.46
N LYS A 65 15.76 -2.85 -1.15
CA LYS A 65 16.67 -3.72 -0.39
C LYS A 65 16.21 -5.16 -0.44
N LEU A 66 14.92 -5.41 -0.24
CA LEU A 66 14.35 -6.76 -0.31
C LEU A 66 14.53 -7.38 -1.70
N SER A 67 14.22 -6.64 -2.76
CA SER A 67 14.43 -7.07 -4.16
C SER A 67 15.91 -7.39 -4.44
N LYS A 68 16.82 -6.50 -4.02
CA LYS A 68 18.26 -6.72 -4.15
C LYS A 68 18.72 -7.96 -3.37
N THR A 69 18.23 -8.16 -2.15
CA THR A 69 18.55 -9.33 -1.33
C THR A 69 18.11 -10.62 -2.03
N MET A 70 16.87 -10.70 -2.54
CA MET A 70 16.39 -11.87 -3.29
C MET A 70 17.30 -12.17 -4.50
N ARG A 71 17.70 -11.13 -5.24
CA ARG A 71 18.62 -11.25 -6.37
C ARG A 71 20.01 -11.75 -5.94
N CYS A 72 20.58 -11.23 -4.86
CA CYS A 72 21.88 -11.64 -4.34
C CYS A 72 21.90 -13.10 -3.88
N TYR A 73 20.77 -13.63 -3.42
CA TYR A 73 20.62 -15.04 -3.05
C TYR A 73 20.17 -15.93 -4.21
N TYR A 74 20.23 -15.44 -5.46
CA TYR A 74 19.89 -16.18 -6.69
C TYR A 74 18.49 -16.81 -6.66
N MET A 75 17.56 -16.17 -5.97
CA MET A 75 16.17 -16.56 -5.91
C MET A 75 15.55 -16.48 -7.31
N GLU A 76 14.65 -17.41 -7.65
CA GLU A 76 14.02 -17.40 -8.98
C GLU A 76 13.23 -16.10 -9.20
N ASP A 77 13.33 -15.57 -10.43
CA ASP A 77 12.65 -14.33 -10.82
C ASP A 77 11.13 -14.44 -10.63
N SER A 78 10.54 -15.59 -10.99
CA SER A 78 9.12 -15.87 -10.80
C SER A 78 8.68 -15.73 -9.34
N MET A 79 9.47 -16.24 -8.40
CA MET A 79 9.16 -16.14 -6.96
C MET A 79 9.40 -14.72 -6.45
N THR A 80 10.45 -14.05 -6.92
CA THR A 80 10.75 -12.66 -6.60
C THR A 80 9.58 -11.75 -7.00
N ARG A 81 9.06 -11.90 -8.22
CA ARG A 81 7.89 -11.15 -8.70
C ARG A 81 6.65 -11.43 -7.87
N GLN A 82 6.33 -12.69 -7.60
CA GLN A 82 5.17 -13.06 -6.77
C GLN A 82 5.21 -12.41 -5.38
N ILE A 83 6.39 -12.43 -4.72
CA ILE A 83 6.53 -11.82 -3.39
C ILE A 83 6.36 -10.32 -3.46
N LEU A 84 7.02 -9.64 -4.41
CA LEU A 84 6.91 -8.18 -4.52
C LEU A 84 5.48 -7.75 -4.87
N THR A 85 4.82 -8.46 -5.79
CA THR A 85 3.41 -8.23 -6.13
C THR A 85 2.49 -8.39 -4.92
N GLU A 86 2.71 -9.41 -4.10
CA GLU A 86 1.93 -9.60 -2.87
C GLU A 86 2.17 -8.48 -1.85
N LEU A 87 3.40 -7.97 -1.72
CA LEU A 87 3.67 -6.83 -0.84
C LEU A 87 2.99 -5.56 -1.35
N LEU A 88 2.95 -5.34 -2.67
CA LEU A 88 2.21 -4.23 -3.28
C LEU A 88 0.71 -4.34 -3.03
N ARG A 89 0.14 -5.56 -3.10
CA ARG A 89 -1.25 -5.81 -2.71
C ARG A 89 -1.50 -5.42 -1.25
N VAL A 90 -0.64 -5.86 -0.34
CA VAL A 90 -0.75 -5.53 1.09
C VAL A 90 -0.67 -4.03 1.32
N ILE A 91 0.22 -3.31 0.62
CA ILE A 91 0.32 -1.85 0.66
C ILE A 91 -0.99 -1.20 0.24
N GLY A 92 -1.48 -1.53 -0.97
CA GLY A 92 -2.69 -0.93 -1.54
C GLY A 92 -3.93 -1.16 -0.67
N VAL A 93 -4.16 -2.41 -0.28
CA VAL A 93 -5.31 -2.83 0.53
C VAL A 93 -5.26 -2.18 1.93
N SER A 94 -4.11 -2.22 2.60
CA SER A 94 -3.98 -1.66 3.96
C SER A 94 -4.13 -0.14 3.97
N ALA A 95 -3.52 0.55 3.01
CA ALA A 95 -3.61 2.01 2.89
C ALA A 95 -5.04 2.45 2.55
N PHE A 96 -5.72 1.75 1.64
CA PHE A 96 -7.12 2.01 1.28
C PHE A 96 -8.05 1.82 2.48
N ASN A 97 -7.95 0.68 3.18
CA ASN A 97 -8.74 0.40 4.36
C ASN A 97 -8.51 1.44 5.46
N HIS A 98 -7.27 1.88 5.66
CA HIS A 98 -6.95 2.92 6.64
C HIS A 98 -7.62 4.26 6.30
N LEU A 99 -7.72 4.61 5.01
CA LEU A 99 -8.40 5.83 4.58
C LEU A 99 -9.90 5.79 4.91
N LEU A 100 -10.55 4.63 4.72
CA LEU A 100 -11.99 4.43 4.97
C LEU A 100 -12.41 4.45 6.45
N VAL A 101 -11.47 4.28 7.37
CA VAL A 101 -11.76 4.25 8.82
C VAL A 101 -11.35 5.52 9.55
N ARG A 102 -10.55 6.39 8.92
CA ARG A 102 -9.95 7.56 9.59
C ARG A 102 -10.82 8.81 9.52
N LYS A 103 -11.39 9.18 10.66
CA LYS A 103 -12.13 10.45 10.82
C LYS A 103 -11.18 11.64 10.83
N ASN A 104 -11.68 12.81 10.43
CA ASN A 104 -10.96 14.10 10.47
C ASN A 104 -9.60 14.04 9.75
N PHE A 105 -9.54 13.31 8.63
CA PHE A 105 -8.33 13.15 7.84
C PHE A 105 -8.53 13.50 6.35
N CYS A 106 -9.63 13.08 5.75
CA CYS A 106 -9.85 13.20 4.31
C CYS A 106 -10.08 14.66 3.89
N THR A 107 -9.07 15.26 3.24
CA THR A 107 -9.11 16.59 2.63
C THR A 107 -8.54 16.54 1.22
N TRP A 108 -8.78 17.59 0.42
CA TRP A 108 -8.16 17.77 -0.89
C TRP A 108 -6.63 17.62 -0.84
N LYS A 109 -5.95 18.31 0.09
CA LYS A 109 -4.49 18.24 0.25
C LYS A 109 -4.01 16.83 0.58
N ARG A 110 -4.76 16.07 1.39
CA ARG A 110 -4.45 14.65 1.63
C ARG A 110 -4.58 13.81 0.37
N GLY A 111 -5.61 14.07 -0.44
CA GLY A 111 -5.76 13.44 -1.76
C GLY A 111 -4.53 13.66 -2.64
N VAL A 112 -4.02 14.89 -2.72
CA VAL A 112 -2.82 15.22 -3.50
C VAL A 112 -1.57 14.47 -2.98
N GLN A 113 -1.35 14.46 -1.66
CA GLN A 113 -0.21 13.74 -1.06
C GLN A 113 -0.26 12.23 -1.34
N ILE A 114 -1.44 11.60 -1.20
CA ILE A 114 -1.60 10.16 -1.45
C ILE A 114 -1.41 9.86 -2.94
N GLN A 115 -1.92 10.68 -3.85
CA GLN A 115 -1.70 10.50 -5.30
C GLN A 115 -0.21 10.53 -5.64
N TYR A 116 0.56 11.45 -5.05
CA TYR A 116 2.01 11.48 -5.22
C TYR A 116 2.69 10.21 -4.65
N ASN A 117 2.31 9.77 -3.45
CA ASN A 117 2.90 8.56 -2.87
C ASN A 117 2.59 7.32 -3.71
N VAL A 118 1.39 7.24 -4.30
CA VAL A 118 1.02 6.14 -5.21
C VAL A 118 1.83 6.20 -6.50
N SER A 119 2.00 7.37 -7.12
CA SER A 119 2.79 7.46 -8.37
C SER A 119 4.25 7.05 -8.15
N ARG A 120 4.83 7.36 -6.98
CA ARG A 120 6.16 6.88 -6.58
C ARG A 120 6.23 5.35 -6.47
N LEU A 121 5.18 4.69 -5.95
CA LEU A 121 5.08 3.23 -5.92
C LEU A 121 4.93 2.63 -7.32
N GLU A 122 4.12 3.24 -8.20
CA GLU A 122 3.91 2.78 -9.57
C GLU A 122 5.19 2.85 -10.41
N GLU A 123 5.94 3.94 -10.28
CA GLU A 123 7.26 4.09 -10.90
C GLU A 123 8.25 3.05 -10.36
N TRP A 124 8.24 2.80 -9.05
CA TRP A 124 9.06 1.75 -8.45
C TRP A 124 8.72 0.36 -9.01
N CYS A 125 7.45 0.02 -9.18
CA CYS A 125 7.01 -1.25 -9.76
C CYS A 125 7.54 -1.42 -11.19
N THR A 126 7.43 -0.37 -11.99
CA THR A 126 7.89 -0.35 -13.39
C THR A 126 9.41 -0.57 -13.47
N THR A 127 10.19 0.11 -12.63
CA THR A 127 11.67 -0.02 -12.61
C THR A 127 12.16 -1.38 -12.09
N HIS A 128 11.32 -2.12 -11.36
CA HIS A 128 11.66 -3.43 -10.79
C HIS A 128 11.06 -4.62 -11.57
N GLY A 129 10.44 -4.36 -12.74
CA GLY A 129 9.94 -5.42 -13.63
C GLY A 129 8.65 -6.10 -13.16
N ILE A 130 7.84 -5.39 -12.34
CA ILE A 130 6.54 -5.85 -11.82
C ILE A 130 5.44 -4.81 -12.08
N ALA A 131 5.41 -4.23 -13.28
CA ALA A 131 4.45 -3.17 -13.64
C ALA A 131 2.99 -3.62 -13.47
N GLU A 132 2.70 -4.91 -13.61
CA GLU A 132 1.40 -5.51 -13.33
C GLU A 132 0.92 -5.32 -11.88
N ALA A 133 1.84 -5.22 -10.91
CA ALA A 133 1.51 -5.04 -9.50
C ALA A 133 0.84 -3.68 -9.21
N THR A 134 0.96 -2.71 -10.13
CA THR A 134 0.31 -1.40 -10.02
C THR A 134 -1.22 -1.48 -9.98
N LEU A 135 -1.80 -2.58 -10.49
CA LEU A 135 -3.25 -2.84 -10.42
C LEU A 135 -3.73 -2.83 -8.96
N HIS A 136 -2.90 -3.29 -8.03
CA HIS A 136 -3.25 -3.38 -6.62
C HIS A 136 -3.30 -2.02 -5.90
N LEU A 137 -2.79 -0.97 -6.54
CA LEU A 137 -2.83 0.40 -6.02
C LEU A 137 -4.03 1.20 -6.54
N GLN A 138 -4.77 0.69 -7.53
CA GLN A 138 -5.76 1.47 -8.26
C GLN A 138 -6.96 1.89 -7.41
N GLN A 139 -7.42 1.04 -6.48
CA GLN A 139 -8.50 1.43 -5.56
C GLN A 139 -8.07 2.56 -4.62
N LEU A 140 -6.83 2.53 -4.12
CA LEU A 140 -6.26 3.63 -3.34
C LEU A 140 -6.12 4.90 -4.18
N LEU A 141 -5.65 4.78 -5.42
CA LEU A 141 -5.51 5.91 -6.34
C LEU A 141 -6.86 6.57 -6.62
N GLN A 142 -7.89 5.79 -6.92
CA GLN A 142 -9.24 6.30 -7.16
C GLN A 142 -9.83 6.94 -5.91
N ALA A 143 -9.62 6.35 -4.73
CA ALA A 143 -10.03 6.99 -3.48
C ALA A 143 -9.34 8.34 -3.27
N ALA A 144 -8.05 8.45 -3.58
CA ALA A 144 -7.31 9.71 -3.51
C ALA A 144 -7.75 10.72 -4.57
N LYS A 145 -8.12 10.27 -5.78
CA LYS A 145 -8.72 11.10 -6.84
C LYS A 145 -10.08 11.65 -6.42
N LEU A 146 -10.94 10.83 -5.83
CA LEU A 146 -12.23 11.26 -5.27
C LEU A 146 -12.06 12.45 -4.33
N LEU A 147 -11.04 12.44 -3.46
CA LEU A 147 -10.76 13.57 -2.56
C LEU A 147 -10.43 14.87 -3.31
N THR A 148 -9.85 14.78 -4.52
CA THR A 148 -9.44 15.95 -5.31
C THR A 148 -10.42 16.39 -6.39
N LEU A 149 -11.39 15.55 -6.74
CA LEU A 149 -12.43 15.89 -7.72
C LEU A 149 -13.36 16.98 -7.18
N ASN A 150 -14.01 17.70 -8.09
CA ASN A 150 -15.10 18.61 -7.76
C ASN A 150 -16.27 17.86 -7.14
N LYS A 151 -17.01 18.54 -6.27
CA LYS A 151 -18.13 17.96 -5.50
C LYS A 151 -19.19 19.02 -5.23
N THR A 152 -19.44 19.91 -6.19
CA THR A 152 -20.31 21.08 -6.01
C THR A 152 -21.69 20.90 -6.65
N SER A 153 -21.84 19.92 -7.54
CA SER A 153 -23.07 19.64 -8.27
C SER A 153 -23.39 18.14 -8.35
N PRO A 154 -24.64 17.75 -8.67
CA PRO A 154 -24.98 16.36 -8.95
C PRO A 154 -24.18 15.77 -10.12
N GLN A 155 -23.82 16.57 -11.12
CA GLN A 155 -23.00 16.13 -12.24
C GLN A 155 -21.58 15.75 -11.80
N ASP A 156 -21.03 16.43 -10.80
CA ASP A 156 -19.74 16.06 -10.22
C ASP A 156 -19.81 14.70 -9.52
N ILE A 157 -20.94 14.38 -8.90
CA ILE A 157 -21.14 13.07 -8.28
C ILE A 157 -21.13 11.97 -9.33
N GLU A 158 -21.78 12.15 -10.48
CA GLU A 158 -21.70 11.20 -11.59
C GLU A 158 -20.26 11.07 -12.10
N THR A 159 -19.54 12.20 -12.24
CA THR A 159 -18.11 12.19 -12.62
C THR A 159 -17.27 11.40 -11.61
N ILE A 160 -17.56 11.50 -10.31
CA ILE A 160 -16.89 10.70 -9.28
C ILE A 160 -17.13 9.21 -9.50
N PHE A 161 -18.37 8.79 -9.80
CA PHE A 161 -18.69 7.39 -10.07
C PHE A 161 -17.98 6.87 -11.34
N ASP A 162 -17.89 7.69 -12.38
CA ASP A 162 -17.22 7.31 -13.64
C ASP A 162 -15.70 7.18 -13.45
N VAL A 163 -15.06 8.15 -12.77
CA VAL A 163 -13.61 8.13 -12.52
C VAL A 163 -13.23 7.04 -11.51
N CYS A 164 -14.08 6.81 -10.51
CA CYS A 164 -13.82 5.89 -9.39
C CYS A 164 -14.53 4.54 -9.56
N PHE A 165 -14.56 4.01 -10.78
CA PHE A 165 -15.29 2.80 -11.14
C PHE A 165 -14.83 1.51 -10.43
N LEU A 166 -13.64 1.49 -9.79
CA LEU A 166 -13.17 0.36 -8.96
C LEU A 166 -13.67 0.45 -7.51
N LEU A 167 -14.34 1.55 -7.14
CA LEU A 167 -14.94 1.72 -5.83
C LEU A 167 -16.43 1.41 -5.91
N ASN A 168 -16.92 0.61 -4.97
CA ASN A 168 -18.35 0.38 -4.88
C ASN A 168 -19.07 1.61 -4.28
N PRO A 169 -20.40 1.74 -4.50
CA PRO A 169 -21.17 2.86 -3.99
C PRO A 169 -21.05 3.08 -2.47
N THR A 170 -20.94 2.01 -1.68
CA THR A 170 -20.74 2.10 -0.23
C THR A 170 -19.39 2.71 0.16
N GLN A 171 -18.32 2.39 -0.56
CA GLN A 171 -16.98 2.97 -0.37
C GLN A 171 -16.97 4.46 -0.76
N ILE A 172 -17.58 4.83 -1.89
CA ILE A 172 -17.71 6.24 -2.34
C ILE A 172 -18.48 7.06 -1.30
N LYS A 173 -19.65 6.56 -0.87
CA LYS A 173 -20.44 7.15 0.22
C LYS A 173 -19.59 7.36 1.47
N LYS A 174 -18.82 6.35 1.88
CA LYS A 174 -18.00 6.43 3.07
C LYS A 174 -16.91 7.50 2.95
N LEU A 175 -16.17 7.53 1.84
CA LEU A 175 -15.12 8.53 1.61
C LEU A 175 -15.68 9.95 1.61
N LEU A 176 -16.80 10.18 0.93
CA LEU A 176 -17.47 11.48 0.91
C LEU A 176 -18.00 11.89 2.29
N SER A 177 -18.47 10.95 3.11
CA SER A 177 -18.89 11.23 4.49
C SER A 177 -17.73 11.57 5.44
N LEU A 178 -16.51 11.10 5.13
CA LEU A 178 -15.29 11.41 5.90
C LEU A 178 -14.62 12.69 5.42
N TYR A 179 -15.02 13.17 4.23
CA TYR A 179 -14.50 14.38 3.64
C TYR A 179 -14.85 15.59 4.50
N TYR A 180 -13.84 16.41 4.80
CA TYR A 180 -14.08 17.73 5.36
C TYR A 180 -13.33 18.76 4.54
N ALA A 181 -14.04 19.83 4.22
CA ALA A 181 -13.45 20.97 3.55
C ALA A 181 -12.43 21.64 4.48
N ALA A 182 -11.26 21.95 3.94
CA ALA A 182 -10.21 22.67 4.61
C ALA A 182 -9.63 23.73 3.68
N ASP A 183 -9.12 24.81 4.27
CA ASP A 183 -8.55 25.96 3.56
C ASP A 183 -9.53 26.63 2.58
N PHE A 184 -9.42 26.35 1.28
CA PHE A 184 -10.18 27.00 0.20
C PHE A 184 -11.27 26.10 -0.41
N ASP A 185 -11.47 24.91 0.14
CA ASP A 185 -12.50 24.00 -0.39
C ASP A 185 -13.87 24.30 0.20
N SER A 186 -14.93 23.98 -0.55
CA SER A 186 -16.31 24.11 -0.11
C SER A 186 -16.79 22.82 0.58
N PRO A 187 -17.54 22.92 1.69
CA PRO A 187 -18.11 21.74 2.34
C PRO A 187 -19.07 21.03 1.39
N LEU A 188 -19.10 19.70 1.49
CA LEU A 188 -19.99 18.88 0.68
C LEU A 188 -21.45 19.16 1.07
N SER A 189 -22.29 19.48 0.08
CA SER A 189 -23.71 19.77 0.34
C SER A 189 -24.42 18.53 0.90
N PRO A 190 -25.29 18.68 1.92
CA PRO A 190 -26.13 17.59 2.42
C PRO A 190 -27.00 16.94 1.34
N GLU A 191 -27.37 17.68 0.30
CA GLU A 191 -28.14 17.16 -0.83
C GLU A 191 -27.33 16.15 -1.66
N LEU A 192 -26.06 16.47 -1.95
CA LEU A 192 -25.16 15.57 -2.68
C LEU A 192 -24.89 14.29 -1.87
N LEU A 193 -24.75 14.41 -0.55
CA LEU A 193 -24.63 13.26 0.34
C LEU A 193 -25.87 12.35 0.29
N LYS A 194 -27.08 12.92 0.17
CA LYS A 194 -28.32 12.13 0.02
C LYS A 194 -28.35 11.39 -1.32
N ILE A 195 -27.93 12.02 -2.42
CA ILE A 195 -27.86 11.37 -3.75
C ILE A 195 -26.97 10.13 -3.68
N VAL A 196 -25.76 10.29 -3.14
CA VAL A 196 -24.82 9.17 -2.98
C VAL A 196 -25.35 8.11 -2.02
N ALA A 197 -25.99 8.51 -0.92
CA ALA A 197 -26.58 7.58 0.02
C ALA A 197 -27.67 6.72 -0.62
N ASN A 198 -28.57 7.31 -1.41
CA ASN A 198 -29.62 6.59 -2.12
C ASN A 198 -29.04 5.56 -3.10
N ARG A 199 -27.97 5.92 -3.84
CA ARG A 199 -27.29 5.00 -4.75
C ARG A 199 -26.59 3.85 -4.01
N ALA A 200 -26.03 4.11 -2.84
CA ALA A 200 -25.42 3.08 -2.01
C ALA A 200 -26.45 2.13 -1.39
N LEU A 201 -27.64 2.62 -1.00
CA LEU A 201 -28.71 1.78 -0.44
C LEU A 201 -29.17 0.67 -1.40
N LEU A 202 -29.08 0.91 -2.72
CA LEU A 202 -29.40 -0.11 -3.73
C LEU A 202 -28.50 -1.35 -3.67
N ASN A 203 -27.29 -1.22 -3.10
CA ASN A 203 -26.26 -2.26 -3.05
C ASN A 203 -25.82 -2.63 -1.62
N GLU A 204 -26.58 -2.20 -0.60
CA GLU A 204 -26.16 -2.31 0.81
C GLU A 204 -25.88 -3.75 1.28
N LYS A 205 -26.53 -4.75 0.66
CA LYS A 205 -26.34 -6.17 1.00
C LYS A 205 -25.18 -6.85 0.26
N SER A 206 -24.71 -6.27 -0.84
CA SER A 206 -23.67 -6.85 -1.70
C SER A 206 -22.32 -6.15 -1.54
N ASP A 207 -22.35 -4.85 -1.25
CA ASP A 207 -21.14 -4.05 -1.14
C ASP A 207 -20.33 -4.43 0.10
N THR A 208 -19.04 -4.70 -0.11
CA THR A 208 -18.08 -4.85 0.99
C THR A 208 -17.31 -3.54 1.18
N LEU A 209 -17.31 -3.00 2.41
CA LEU A 209 -16.63 -1.72 2.68
C LEU A 209 -15.11 -1.88 2.66
N LEU A 210 -14.58 -2.80 3.47
CA LEU A 210 -13.15 -3.04 3.61
C LEU A 210 -12.70 -4.15 2.68
N LEU A 211 -11.52 -3.99 2.10
CA LEU A 211 -10.88 -4.98 1.26
C LEU A 211 -10.23 -6.06 2.13
N ASP A 212 -10.26 -7.31 1.66
CA ASP A 212 -9.72 -8.45 2.40
C ASP A 212 -8.20 -8.63 2.16
N LEU A 213 -7.44 -8.76 3.24
CA LEU A 213 -6.00 -9.05 3.22
C LEU A 213 -5.69 -10.55 3.20
N ASP A 214 -6.64 -11.40 3.60
CA ASP A 214 -6.43 -12.85 3.77
C ASP A 214 -6.54 -13.61 2.43
N LEU A 215 -7.14 -13.01 1.41
CA LEU A 215 -7.16 -13.50 0.02
C LEU A 215 -5.84 -13.20 -0.71
N GLY A 216 -4.71 -13.61 -0.13
CA GLY A 216 -3.41 -13.57 -0.81
C GLY A 216 -3.33 -14.60 -1.95
N PRO A 217 -2.48 -14.39 -2.96
CA PRO A 217 -2.29 -15.36 -4.03
C PRO A 217 -1.64 -16.63 -3.49
N ASP A 218 -2.08 -17.77 -4.01
CA ASP A 218 -1.35 -19.03 -3.85
C ASP A 218 -0.02 -18.91 -4.60
N PHE A 219 1.09 -18.96 -3.87
CA PHE A 219 2.42 -18.92 -4.47
C PHE A 219 2.63 -20.16 -5.32
N THR A 220 3.00 -19.96 -6.58
CA THR A 220 3.42 -21.05 -7.46
C THR A 220 4.86 -21.42 -7.15
N LYS A 221 5.15 -22.73 -7.12
CA LYS A 221 6.50 -23.20 -6.85
C LYS A 221 7.45 -22.81 -7.99
N PRO A 222 8.68 -22.40 -7.67
CA PRO A 222 9.72 -22.20 -8.66
C PRO A 222 10.02 -23.51 -9.40
N ASN A 223 10.49 -23.39 -10.64
CA ASN A 223 10.92 -24.56 -11.40
C ASN A 223 12.18 -25.17 -10.75
N ILE A 224 12.31 -26.50 -10.85
CA ILE A 224 13.50 -27.18 -10.34
C ILE A 224 14.69 -26.74 -11.19
N ARG A 225 15.72 -26.18 -10.54
CA ARG A 225 16.96 -25.82 -11.21
C ARG A 225 17.78 -27.09 -11.47
N PRO A 226 18.12 -27.42 -12.73
CA PRO A 226 19.05 -28.50 -13.00
C PRO A 226 20.42 -28.12 -12.44
N VAL A 227 21.04 -29.04 -11.69
CA VAL A 227 22.39 -28.87 -11.16
C VAL A 227 23.32 -29.67 -12.05
N GLU A 228 24.04 -28.99 -12.94
CA GLU A 228 24.97 -29.63 -13.88
C GLU A 228 26.27 -30.07 -13.18
N TYR A 229 26.70 -29.33 -12.17
CA TYR A 229 27.93 -29.58 -11.42
C TYR A 229 27.75 -29.20 -9.95
N ILE A 230 28.28 -30.05 -9.06
CA ILE A 230 28.32 -29.78 -7.62
C ILE A 230 29.77 -29.49 -7.25
N ASP A 231 30.05 -28.24 -6.92
CA ASP A 231 31.35 -27.86 -6.40
C ASP A 231 31.53 -28.41 -4.98
N ARG A 232 32.67 -29.05 -4.72
CA ARG A 232 33.02 -29.61 -3.41
C ARG A 232 33.70 -28.55 -2.54
N PHE A 233 33.05 -27.40 -2.44
CA PHE A 233 33.56 -26.27 -1.68
C PHE A 233 33.03 -26.27 -0.23
N ILE A 234 33.95 -26.23 0.74
CA ILE A 234 33.63 -26.01 2.14
C ILE A 234 34.32 -24.71 2.59
N PRO A 235 33.58 -23.70 3.05
CA PRO A 235 34.19 -22.47 3.55
C PRO A 235 35.08 -22.73 4.75
N ALA A 236 36.26 -22.08 4.80
CA ALA A 236 37.26 -22.27 5.85
C ALA A 236 36.77 -21.92 7.27
N TRP A 237 35.72 -21.10 7.40
CA TRP A 237 35.12 -20.71 8.68
C TRP A 237 34.09 -21.71 9.22
N ILE A 238 33.77 -22.78 8.50
CA ILE A 238 32.82 -23.81 8.92
C ILE A 238 33.58 -25.08 9.34
N SER A 239 33.48 -25.46 10.62
CA SER A 239 34.11 -26.70 11.13
C SER A 239 33.18 -27.90 10.92
N LEU A 240 33.44 -28.66 9.84
CA LEU A 240 32.72 -29.89 9.52
C LEU A 240 33.72 -31.03 9.23
N PRO A 241 34.39 -31.56 10.27
CA PRO A 241 35.52 -32.48 10.08
C PRO A 241 35.14 -33.74 9.29
N ASN A 242 33.97 -34.33 9.58
CA ASN A 242 33.52 -35.55 8.89
C ASN A 242 33.13 -35.29 7.43
N ILE A 243 32.62 -34.09 7.10
CA ILE A 243 32.20 -33.73 5.73
C ILE A 243 33.41 -33.27 4.91
N ALA A 244 34.39 -32.62 5.54
CA ALA A 244 35.64 -32.22 4.89
C ALA A 244 36.42 -33.41 4.34
N VAL A 245 36.43 -34.54 5.06
CA VAL A 245 37.04 -35.79 4.58
C VAL A 245 36.34 -36.30 3.32
N VAL A 246 35.01 -36.25 3.28
CA VAL A 246 34.22 -36.71 2.11
C VAL A 246 34.36 -35.73 0.93
N ALA A 247 34.40 -34.43 1.18
CA ALA A 247 34.58 -33.42 0.14
C ALA A 247 36.00 -33.45 -0.46
N ALA A 248 37.02 -33.72 0.37
CA ALA A 248 38.40 -33.91 -0.06
C ALA A 248 38.67 -35.29 -0.69
N GLY A 249 37.76 -36.26 -0.52
CA GLY A 249 37.91 -37.63 -1.01
C GLY A 249 37.56 -37.80 -2.49
N ASN A 250 38.59 -37.78 -3.35
CA ASN A 250 38.77 -38.64 -4.52
C ASN A 250 40.27 -38.77 -4.77
#